data_AF-A0A2V8IMY6-F1
#
_entry.id   AF-A0A2V8IMY6-F1
#
_cell.length_a   1.000
_cell.length_b   1.000
_cell.length_c   1.000
_cell.angle_alpha   90.00
_cell.angle_beta   90.00
_cell.angle_gamma   90.00
#
_symmetry.space_group_name_H-M   'P 1'
#
loop_
_entity.id
_entity.type
_entity.pdbx_description
1 polymer ?
#
loop_
_entity_poly.entity_id
_entity_poly.type
_entity_poly.pdbx_seq_one_letter_code
_entity_poly.pdbx_strand_id
1 'polypeptide(L)'
;MAGLGHLLYGLCNRSRLAADPDPRVNPHPDDGFMRQVVRTLTIADGVGCRLLICDRDAKWNEPVRARLEDAGPRVVRTPYRAPNANAYAERFVRSIKEECLDRLIPFGERHFRRAVAEFVAHYHRERNHQGLGNELIEGAPAEERVGRVRRRQRLGGLLNYYGRAA
;
A
#
# COMPACT_ATOMS: atom_id res chain seq x y z
N MET A 1 -11.31 12.17 5.63
CA MET A 1 -9.94 12.53 5.17
C MET A 1 -8.98 11.45 5.66
N ALA A 2 -9.06 10.26 5.07
CA ALA A 2 -8.20 9.11 5.38
C ALA A 2 -7.54 8.75 4.04
N GLY A 3 -6.22 8.87 3.92
CA GLY A 3 -5.62 8.84 2.59
C GLY A 3 -4.19 8.29 2.49
N LEU A 4 -3.37 8.30 3.53
CA LEU A 4 -1.97 7.92 3.39
C LEU A 4 -1.50 6.88 4.43
N GLY A 5 -2.29 6.58 5.47
CA GLY A 5 -1.96 5.56 6.49
C GLY A 5 -1.89 4.10 6.01
N HIS A 6 -2.34 3.80 4.78
CA HIS A 6 -2.27 2.46 4.18
C HIS A 6 -0.99 2.22 3.33
N LEU A 7 -0.08 3.18 3.24
CA LEU A 7 1.08 3.13 2.34
C LEU A 7 2.33 2.44 2.89
N LEU A 8 2.26 1.75 4.04
CA LEU A 8 3.40 0.95 4.52
C LEU A 8 3.19 -0.55 4.40
N TYR A 9 3.08 -1.01 3.16
CA TYR A 9 3.54 -2.37 2.87
C TYR A 9 4.28 -2.43 1.53
N GLY A 10 5.58 -2.72 1.65
CA GLY A 10 6.35 -3.57 0.74
C GLY A 10 6.67 -3.07 -0.67
N LEU A 11 7.74 -2.30 -0.80
CA LEU A 11 8.63 -2.37 -1.98
C LEU A 11 10.01 -2.93 -1.61
N CYS A 12 10.02 -3.81 -0.60
CA CYS A 12 11.23 -4.40 -0.05
C CYS A 12 11.33 -5.88 -0.42
N ASN A 13 11.39 -6.21 -1.71
CA ASN A 13 11.94 -7.52 -2.07
C ASN A 13 12.74 -7.50 -3.38
N ARG A 14 13.89 -8.14 -3.29
CA ARG A 14 15.07 -8.21 -4.16
C ARG A 14 14.73 -8.76 -5.55
N SER A 15 15.13 -8.05 -6.62
CA SER A 15 16.03 -8.58 -7.67
C SER A 15 16.28 -7.56 -8.79
N ARG A 16 17.56 -7.17 -8.94
CA ARG A 16 18.25 -6.62 -10.13
C ARG A 16 17.60 -5.43 -10.87
N LEU A 17 17.89 -4.22 -10.40
CA LEU A 17 18.05 -3.05 -11.27
C LEU A 17 19.30 -2.28 -10.80
N ALA A 18 20.12 -1.88 -11.77
CA ALA A 18 21.40 -1.21 -11.56
C ALA A 18 21.25 0.09 -10.75
N ALA A 19 22.31 0.45 -10.03
CA ALA A 19 22.41 1.65 -9.21
C ALA A 19 21.94 2.92 -9.95
N ASP A 20 20.89 3.54 -9.43
CA ASP A 20 20.42 4.88 -9.78
C ASP A 20 20.94 5.86 -8.70
N PRO A 21 21.63 6.97 -9.05
CA PRO A 21 22.28 7.85 -8.09
C PRO A 21 21.35 8.86 -7.35
N ASP A 22 20.02 8.74 -7.42
CA ASP A 22 19.13 9.62 -6.64
C ASP A 22 19.13 9.26 -5.13
N PRO A 23 19.60 10.15 -4.22
CA PRO A 23 19.62 9.90 -2.77
C PRO A 23 18.22 9.73 -2.14
N ARG A 24 17.13 9.94 -2.89
CA ARG A 24 15.74 9.72 -2.44
C ARG A 24 15.19 8.34 -2.81
N VAL A 25 15.86 7.61 -3.70
CA VAL A 25 15.46 6.27 -4.16
C VAL A 25 16.52 5.29 -3.68
N ASN A 26 16.32 4.72 -2.50
CA ASN A 26 17.21 3.66 -2.01
C ASN A 26 16.75 2.30 -2.59
N PRO A 27 17.48 1.68 -3.55
CA PRO A 27 17.14 0.36 -4.09
C PRO A 27 17.37 -0.76 -3.06
N HIS A 28 18.04 -0.45 -1.95
CA HIS A 28 18.36 -1.31 -0.83
C HIS A 28 17.88 -0.69 0.48
N PRO A 29 16.55 -0.66 0.70
CA PRO A 29 15.95 -0.18 1.94
C PRO A 29 16.72 -0.70 3.16
N ASP A 30 17.19 0.25 3.97
CA ASP A 30 17.96 0.05 5.18
C ASP A 30 17.28 0.77 6.35
N ASP A 31 17.95 0.85 7.50
CA ASP A 31 17.42 1.55 8.67
C ASP A 31 17.15 3.05 8.38
N GLY A 32 18.05 3.73 7.68
CA GLY A 32 17.89 5.14 7.33
C GLY A 32 16.64 5.39 6.48
N PHE A 33 16.41 4.53 5.49
CA PHE A 33 15.19 4.51 4.70
C PHE A 33 13.95 4.30 5.57
N MET A 34 13.94 3.29 6.45
CA MET A 34 12.79 3.01 7.31
C MET A 34 12.47 4.15 8.27
N ARG A 35 13.47 4.82 8.83
CA ARG A 35 13.27 6.01 9.67
C ARG A 35 12.59 7.13 8.90
N GLN A 36 12.99 7.38 7.65
CA GLN A 36 12.36 8.39 6.81
C GLN A 36 10.90 8.02 6.47
N VAL A 37 10.64 6.74 6.23
CA VAL A 37 9.29 6.24 5.99
C VAL A 37 8.42 6.42 7.24
N VAL A 38 8.89 6.03 8.43
CA VAL A 38 8.17 6.24 9.70
C VAL A 38 7.92 7.73 9.96
N ARG A 39 8.91 8.58 9.72
CA ARG A 39 8.75 10.03 9.83
C ARG A 39 7.63 10.54 8.91
N THR A 40 7.58 10.06 7.69
CA THR A 40 6.56 10.47 6.71
C THR A 40 5.17 10.03 7.16
N LEU A 41 5.01 8.79 7.62
CA LEU A 41 3.74 8.28 8.16
C LEU A 41 3.23 9.10 9.35
N THR A 42 4.11 9.34 10.30
CA THR A 42 3.75 9.93 11.59
C THR A 42 3.39 11.41 11.46
N ILE A 43 3.93 12.11 10.46
CA ILE A 43 3.64 13.52 10.18
C ILE A 43 2.42 13.70 9.27
N ALA A 44 2.23 12.82 8.27
CA ALA A 44 1.20 13.02 7.24
C ALA A 44 -0.21 12.64 7.70
N ASP A 45 -0.37 11.49 8.38
CA ASP A 45 -1.69 10.95 8.76
C ASP A 45 -1.87 10.71 10.25
N GLY A 46 -0.75 10.62 10.99
CA GLY A 46 -0.73 9.86 12.24
C GLY A 46 -1.00 8.37 12.00
N VAL A 47 -0.69 7.53 12.98
CA VAL A 47 -0.99 6.10 12.84
C VAL A 47 -2.34 5.84 13.49
N GLY A 48 -3.40 5.89 12.68
CA GLY A 48 -4.80 5.72 13.10
C GLY A 48 -5.18 4.30 13.57
N CYS A 49 -4.22 3.49 14.01
CA CYS A 49 -4.45 2.15 14.52
C CYS A 49 -3.90 2.00 15.95
N ARG A 50 -4.53 1.12 16.74
CA ARG A 50 -4.06 0.78 18.09
C ARG A 50 -2.89 -0.20 18.07
N LEU A 51 -2.79 -1.00 17.00
CA LEU A 51 -1.82 -2.06 16.82
C LEU A 51 -1.25 -1.99 15.42
N LEU A 52 0.07 -2.04 15.30
CA LEU A 52 0.78 -2.18 14.03
C LEU A 52 1.52 -3.52 14.03
N ILE A 53 1.22 -4.37 13.06
CA ILE A 53 1.88 -5.68 12.91
C ILE A 53 3.04 -5.55 11.92
N CYS A 54 4.25 -5.78 12.38
CA CYS A 54 5.45 -5.80 11.54
C CYS A 54 5.93 -7.25 11.39
N ASP A 55 6.47 -7.59 10.22
CA ASP A 55 7.19 -8.86 10.10
C ASP A 55 8.51 -8.83 10.90
N ARG A 56 9.30 -9.90 10.80
CA ARG A 56 10.58 -10.01 11.50
C ARG A 56 11.77 -9.55 10.66
N ASP A 57 11.55 -8.77 9.61
CA ASP A 57 12.65 -8.20 8.83
C ASP A 57 13.55 -7.33 9.74
N ALA A 58 14.86 -7.45 9.58
CA ALA A 58 15.85 -6.73 10.38
C ALA A 58 15.71 -5.20 10.29
N LYS A 59 15.04 -4.70 9.24
CA LYS A 59 14.70 -3.29 9.05
C LYS A 59 13.73 -2.75 10.11
N TRP A 60 12.91 -3.60 10.72
CA TRP A 60 12.08 -3.23 11.89
C TRP A 60 12.88 -3.30 13.18
N ASN A 61 14.04 -2.64 13.21
CA ASN A 61 14.90 -2.59 14.39
C ASN A 61 14.25 -1.76 15.52
N GLU A 62 14.89 -1.78 16.69
CA GLU A 62 14.38 -1.11 17.87
C GLU A 62 14.15 0.41 17.70
N PRO A 63 15.09 1.21 17.16
CA PRO A 63 14.86 2.63 16.86
C PRO A 63 13.62 2.90 16.00
N VAL A 64 13.42 2.11 14.94
CA VAL A 64 12.27 2.25 14.03
C VAL A 64 10.96 1.93 14.76
N ARG A 65 10.93 0.86 15.56
CA ARG A 65 9.73 0.47 16.32
C ARG A 65 9.40 1.49 17.42
N ALA A 66 10.39 1.95 18.17
CA ALA A 66 10.19 2.95 19.22
C ALA A 66 9.57 4.23 18.66
N ARG A 67 10.05 4.69 17.50
CA ARG A 67 9.50 5.90 16.85
C ARG A 67 8.05 5.73 16.39
N LEU A 68 7.65 4.51 16.01
CA LEU A 68 6.26 4.19 15.70
C LEU A 68 5.40 4.17 16.96
N GLU A 69 5.90 3.60 18.06
CA GLU A 69 5.20 3.56 19.33
C GLU A 69 4.99 4.97 19.92
N ASP A 70 5.96 5.87 19.76
CA ASP A 70 5.82 7.29 20.11
C ASP A 70 4.69 7.99 19.34
N ALA A 71 4.30 7.45 18.18
CA ALA A 71 3.22 7.99 17.36
C ALA A 71 1.83 7.41 17.72
N GLY A 72 1.75 6.53 18.73
CA GLY A 72 0.49 5.98 19.25
C GLY A 72 0.30 4.46 19.17
N PRO A 73 0.61 3.75 18.07
CA PRO A 73 0.31 2.32 17.93
C PRO A 73 1.26 1.47 18.77
N ARG A 74 0.75 0.37 19.33
CA ARG A 74 1.62 -0.70 19.83
C ARG A 74 2.20 -1.49 18.67
N VAL A 75 3.53 -1.64 18.60
CA VAL A 75 4.15 -2.43 17.53
C VAL A 75 4.29 -3.89 17.96
N VAL A 76 3.70 -4.80 17.18
CA VAL A 76 3.78 -6.25 17.42
C VAL A 76 4.47 -6.92 16.24
N ARG A 77 5.45 -7.78 16.53
CA ARG A 77 6.11 -8.59 15.51
C ARG A 77 5.35 -9.87 15.24
N THR A 78 5.32 -10.31 13.99
CA THR A 78 4.70 -11.58 13.63
C THR A 78 5.30 -12.76 14.43
N PRO A 79 4.47 -13.77 14.77
CA PRO A 79 4.96 -14.99 15.39
C PRO A 79 5.91 -15.72 14.45
N TYR A 80 6.84 -16.49 15.02
CA TYR A 80 7.69 -17.35 14.21
C TYR A 80 6.85 -18.45 13.55
N ARG A 81 7.08 -18.72 12.26
CA ARG A 81 6.34 -19.72 11.46
C ARG A 81 4.82 -19.50 11.39
N ALA A 82 4.36 -18.24 11.41
CA ALA A 82 2.96 -17.88 11.21
C ALA A 82 2.77 -17.16 9.86
N PRO A 83 2.67 -17.89 8.73
CA PRO A 83 2.55 -17.28 7.40
C PRO A 83 1.33 -16.37 7.26
N ASN A 84 0.25 -16.68 7.99
CA ASN A 84 -0.98 -15.90 7.91
C ASN A 84 -0.90 -14.55 8.65
N ALA A 85 0.09 -14.34 9.52
CA ALA A 85 0.19 -13.12 10.32
C ALA A 85 0.54 -11.87 9.49
N ASN A 86 1.05 -12.04 8.26
CA ASN A 86 1.39 -10.96 7.33
C ASN A 86 0.67 -11.11 5.97
N ALA A 87 -0.30 -12.03 5.86
CA ALA A 87 -0.87 -12.42 4.57
C ALA A 87 -1.56 -11.27 3.84
N TYR A 88 -2.24 -10.36 4.56
CA TYR A 88 -2.91 -9.21 3.96
C TYR A 88 -1.94 -8.24 3.29
N ALA A 89 -0.86 -7.91 3.99
CA ALA A 89 0.23 -7.09 3.49
C ALA A 89 0.90 -7.69 2.26
N GLU A 90 1.27 -8.97 2.34
CA GLU A 90 1.88 -9.69 1.23
C GLU A 90 0.95 -9.76 0.03
N ARG A 91 -0.35 -9.96 0.27
CA ARG A 91 -1.37 -9.98 -0.78
C ARG A 91 -1.50 -8.61 -1.45
N PHE A 92 -1.54 -7.53 -0.68
CA PHE A 92 -1.57 -6.16 -1.23
C PHE A 92 -0.35 -5.87 -2.10
N VAL A 93 0.86 -6.17 -1.59
CA VAL A 93 2.12 -5.97 -2.31
C VAL A 93 2.17 -6.77 -3.60
N ARG A 94 1.70 -8.02 -3.57
CA ARG A 94 1.60 -8.85 -4.76
C ARG A 94 0.64 -8.25 -5.78
N SER A 95 -0.55 -7.82 -5.35
CA SER A 95 -1.54 -7.20 -6.24
C SER A 95 -1.02 -5.95 -6.94
N ILE A 96 -0.36 -5.01 -6.24
CA ILE A 96 0.17 -3.81 -6.91
C ILE A 96 1.26 -4.15 -7.92
N LYS A 97 2.09 -5.17 -7.65
CA LYS A 97 3.11 -5.63 -8.59
C LYS A 97 2.48 -6.26 -9.84
N GLU A 98 1.72 -7.34 -9.66
CA GLU A 98 1.23 -8.17 -10.76
C GLU A 98 0.18 -7.48 -11.64
N GLU A 99 -0.58 -6.55 -11.06
CA GLU A 99 -1.71 -5.91 -11.73
C GLU A 99 -1.39 -4.53 -12.27
N CYS A 100 -0.38 -3.85 -11.70
CA CYS A 100 -0.01 -2.50 -12.09
C CYS A 100 1.46 -2.38 -12.50
N LEU A 101 2.40 -2.61 -11.59
CA LEU A 101 3.81 -2.24 -11.80
C LEU A 101 4.53 -3.14 -12.81
N ASP A 102 4.17 -4.42 -12.91
CA ASP A 102 4.75 -5.35 -13.89
C ASP A 102 4.23 -5.10 -15.31
N ARG A 103 3.17 -4.30 -15.46
CA ARG A 103 2.49 -4.00 -16.74
C ARG A 103 2.66 -2.56 -17.18
N LEU A 104 3.38 -1.76 -16.40
CA LEU A 104 3.57 -0.33 -16.63
C LEU A 104 5.07 -0.03 -16.68
N ILE A 105 5.50 0.67 -17.72
CA ILE A 105 6.86 1.21 -17.81
C ILE A 105 6.83 2.63 -17.22
N PRO A 106 7.42 2.88 -16.04
CA PRO A 106 7.46 4.23 -15.50
C PRO A 106 8.42 5.10 -16.31
N PHE A 107 8.02 6.33 -16.62
CA PHE A 107 8.85 7.30 -17.36
C PHE A 107 9.63 8.23 -16.43
N GLY A 108 9.61 7.94 -15.12
CA GLY A 108 10.24 8.74 -14.07
C GLY A 108 9.49 8.61 -12.74
N GLU A 109 10.11 9.13 -11.68
CA GLU A 109 9.61 9.03 -10.30
C GLU A 109 8.19 9.58 -10.14
N ARG A 110 7.88 10.72 -10.79
CA ARG A 110 6.53 11.30 -10.76
C ARG A 110 5.48 10.37 -11.40
N HIS A 111 5.83 9.70 -12.50
CA HIS A 111 4.93 8.74 -13.13
C HIS A 111 4.72 7.53 -12.22
N PHE A 112 5.79 7.00 -11.62
CA PHE A 112 5.73 5.89 -10.68
C PHE A 112 4.86 6.20 -9.46
N ARG A 113 5.09 7.35 -8.79
CA ARG A 113 4.29 7.80 -7.65
C ARG A 113 2.80 7.95 -8.01
N ARG A 114 2.50 8.50 -9.19
CA ARG A 114 1.12 8.60 -9.69
C ARG A 114 0.52 7.21 -9.89
N ALA A 115 1.24 6.26 -10.50
CA ALA A 115 0.77 4.90 -10.70
C ALA A 115 0.43 4.20 -9.37
N VAL A 116 1.31 4.33 -8.37
CA VAL A 116 1.07 3.79 -7.02
C VAL A 116 -0.15 4.44 -6.36
N ALA A 117 -0.28 5.77 -6.43
CA ALA A 117 -1.42 6.48 -5.84
C ALA A 117 -2.76 6.09 -6.50
N GLU A 118 -2.78 5.99 -7.84
CA GLU A 118 -3.95 5.53 -8.60
C GLU A 118 -4.31 4.09 -8.26
N PHE A 119 -3.33 3.20 -8.11
CA PHE A 119 -3.56 1.83 -7.69
C PHE A 119 -4.13 1.75 -6.27
N VAL A 120 -3.59 2.52 -5.33
CA VAL A 120 -4.09 2.54 -3.94
C VAL A 120 -5.52 3.04 -3.87
N ALA A 121 -5.85 4.11 -4.60
CA ALA A 121 -7.22 4.61 -4.68
C ALA A 121 -8.16 3.54 -5.27
N HIS A 122 -7.74 2.87 -6.34
CA HIS A 122 -8.49 1.78 -6.96
C HIS A 122 -8.70 0.62 -5.98
N TYR A 123 -7.63 0.16 -5.32
CA TYR A 123 -7.65 -0.96 -4.41
C TYR A 123 -8.62 -0.74 -3.24
N HIS A 124 -8.66 0.46 -2.66
CA HIS A 124 -9.50 0.72 -1.48
C HIS A 124 -10.95 1.08 -1.81
N ARG A 125 -11.19 1.79 -2.93
CA ARG A 125 -12.49 2.44 -3.21
C ARG A 125 -13.24 1.91 -4.41
N GLU A 126 -12.64 1.06 -5.23
CA GLU A 126 -13.20 0.70 -6.53
C GLU A 126 -13.12 -0.80 -6.84
N ARG A 127 -12.16 -1.49 -6.22
CA ARG A 127 -11.96 -2.92 -6.38
C ARG A 127 -12.74 -3.69 -5.31
N ASN A 128 -13.61 -4.58 -5.74
CA ASN A 128 -14.27 -5.53 -4.85
C ASN A 128 -13.28 -6.58 -4.33
N HIS A 129 -13.37 -6.90 -3.04
CA HIS A 129 -12.49 -7.87 -2.40
C HIS A 129 -13.26 -9.12 -2.00
N GLN A 130 -12.93 -10.27 -2.60
CA GLN A 130 -13.57 -11.54 -2.28
C GLN A 130 -13.44 -11.91 -0.79
N GLY A 131 -12.31 -11.58 -0.16
CA GLY A 131 -12.10 -11.78 1.27
C GLY A 131 -12.96 -10.88 2.17
N LEU A 132 -13.65 -9.89 1.60
CA LEU A 132 -14.58 -8.98 2.27
C LEU A 132 -16.00 -9.13 1.70
N GLY A 133 -16.39 -10.32 1.23
CA GLY A 133 -17.74 -10.53 0.69
C GLY A 133 -18.03 -9.78 -0.61
N ASN A 134 -16.98 -9.43 -1.38
CA ASN A 134 -17.04 -8.55 -2.57
C ASN A 134 -17.40 -7.10 -2.26
N GLU A 135 -17.12 -6.64 -1.04
CA GLU A 135 -17.24 -5.23 -0.67
C GLU A 135 -15.94 -4.44 -0.92
N LEU A 136 -16.07 -3.12 -0.90
CA LEU A 136 -14.97 -2.16 -0.96
C LEU A 136 -14.39 -1.95 0.45
N ILE A 137 -13.08 -1.72 0.57
CA ILE A 137 -12.42 -1.53 1.88
C ILE A 137 -12.91 -0.27 2.58
N GLU A 138 -13.03 0.84 1.84
CA GLU A 138 -13.57 2.10 2.39
C GLU A 138 -15.11 2.16 2.36
N GLY A 139 -15.76 1.06 1.99
CA GLY A 139 -17.20 1.00 1.76
C GLY A 139 -17.60 1.62 0.42
N ALA A 140 -18.73 1.17 -0.11
CA ALA A 140 -19.36 1.81 -1.26
C ALA A 140 -20.20 3.00 -0.80
N PRO A 141 -20.25 4.11 -1.57
CA PRO A 141 -21.37 5.02 -1.49
C PRO A 141 -22.68 4.24 -1.65
N ALA A 142 -23.80 4.77 -1.16
CA ALA A 142 -25.10 4.18 -1.45
C ALA A 142 -25.36 4.23 -2.97
N GLU A 143 -24.96 3.19 -3.69
CA GLU A 143 -25.17 3.10 -5.13
C GLU A 143 -26.63 2.70 -5.40
N GLU A 144 -27.24 3.35 -6.39
CA GLU A 144 -28.52 2.89 -6.92
C GLU A 144 -28.36 1.46 -7.44
N ARG A 145 -29.18 0.55 -6.92
CA ARG A 145 -29.19 -0.86 -7.35
C ARG A 145 -29.75 -1.03 -8.76
N VAL A 146 -30.31 0.03 -9.33
CA VAL A 146 -30.98 0.10 -10.63
C VAL A 146 -30.23 1.10 -11.49
N GLY A 147 -29.99 0.77 -12.77
CA GLY A 147 -29.26 1.66 -13.68
C GLY A 147 -28.26 0.93 -14.57
N ARG A 148 -27.80 1.58 -15.64
CA ARG A 148 -26.86 0.99 -16.61
C ARG A 148 -25.48 0.85 -15.97
N VAL A 149 -24.87 -0.34 -16.07
CA VAL A 149 -23.49 -0.56 -15.64
C VAL A 149 -22.55 0.22 -16.56
N ARG A 150 -21.66 1.02 -15.97
CA ARG A 150 -20.62 1.77 -16.68
C ARG A 150 -19.24 1.31 -16.23
N ARG A 151 -18.35 1.12 -17.20
CA ARG A 151 -16.92 0.91 -16.97
C ARG A 151 -16.24 2.26 -16.76
N ARG A 152 -15.44 2.36 -15.72
CA ARG A 152 -14.51 3.46 -15.45
C ARG A 152 -13.09 2.92 -15.43
N GLN A 153 -12.13 3.81 -15.67
CA GLN A 153 -10.76 3.42 -15.93
C GLN A 153 -9.78 4.34 -15.20
N ARG A 154 -8.65 3.77 -14.76
CA ARG A 154 -7.45 4.49 -14.34
C ARG A 154 -6.25 4.00 -15.14
N LEU A 155 -5.19 4.81 -15.18
CA LEU A 155 -3.92 4.48 -15.83
C LEU A 155 -4.11 3.98 -17.27
N GLY A 156 -4.90 4.71 -18.08
CA GLY A 156 -5.11 4.38 -19.49
C GLY A 156 -5.87 3.08 -19.74
N GLY A 157 -6.66 2.61 -18.77
CA GLY A 157 -7.42 1.37 -18.89
C GLY A 157 -6.73 0.15 -18.31
N LEU A 158 -5.55 0.31 -17.71
CA LEU A 158 -4.87 -0.76 -16.97
C LEU A 158 -5.70 -1.22 -15.78
N LEU A 159 -6.27 -0.28 -15.03
CA LEU A 159 -7.17 -0.55 -13.90
C LEU A 159 -8.60 -0.19 -14.32
N ASN A 160 -9.52 -1.13 -14.12
CA ASN A 160 -10.91 -0.98 -14.52
C ASN A 160 -11.82 -1.28 -13.33
N TYR A 161 -12.88 -0.50 -13.20
CA TYR A 161 -13.91 -0.72 -12.21
C TYR A 161 -15.28 -0.39 -12.81
N TYR A 162 -16.31 -0.88 -12.15
CA TYR A 162 -17.68 -0.83 -12.66
C TYR A 162 -18.58 -0.28 -11.57
N GLY A 163 -19.45 0.64 -11.95
CA GLY A 163 -20.51 1.16 -11.10
C GLY A 163 -21.75 1.44 -11.93
N ARG A 164 -22.89 1.63 -11.28
CA ARG A 164 -24.12 2.02 -11.99
C ARG A 164 -24.18 3.54 -12.15
N ALA A 165 -24.75 3.99 -13.27
CA ALA A 165 -25.10 5.39 -13.43
C ALA A 165 -26.30 5.72 -12.53
N ALA A 166 -26.21 6.83 -11.79
CA ALA A 166 -27.36 7.51 -11.23
C ALA A 166 -28.24 8.12 -12.34
#